data_AF-A0A2S0UBY8-F1
#
_entry.id   AF-A0A2S0UBY8-F1
#
_cell.length_a   1.000
_cell.length_b   1.000
_cell.length_c   1.000
_cell.angle_alpha   90.00
_cell.angle_beta   90.00
_cell.angle_gamma   90.00
#
_symmetry.space_group_name_H-M   'P 1'
#
loop_
_entity.id
_entity.type
_entity.pdbx_description
1 polymer ?
#
loop_
_entity_poly.entity_id
_entity_poly.type
_entity_poly.pdbx_seq_one_letter_code
_entity_poly.pdbx_strand_id
1 'polypeptide(L)'
;MSKVTKYVIYEKLTDHIGNVQAVIQQPYPEQIVDNGMYIERDIPQREEVINMDPYLRINLETQELYYDYIARETFESRTRALQAENDALRARDIENRESIASLYEMLLKEANA
;
A
#
# COMPACT_ATOMS: atom_id res chain seq x y z
N MET A 1 -36.71 7.20 14.02
CA MET A 1 -36.05 6.33 13.02
C MET A 1 -35.13 5.39 13.78
N SER A 2 -35.27 4.07 13.60
CA SER A 2 -34.34 3.11 14.19
C SER A 2 -32.98 3.27 13.51
N LYS A 3 -31.90 3.45 14.26
CA LYS A 3 -30.56 3.48 13.68
C LYS A 3 -30.24 2.10 13.10
N VAL A 4 -29.90 2.04 11.82
CA VAL A 4 -29.51 0.79 11.16
C VAL A 4 -28.07 0.49 11.55
N THR A 5 -27.89 -0.46 12.47
CA THR A 5 -26.58 -0.98 12.87
C THR A 5 -26.02 -1.84 11.74
N LYS A 6 -24.78 -1.55 11.34
CA LYS A 6 -24.06 -2.25 10.28
C LYS A 6 -22.85 -2.94 10.91
N TYR A 7 -22.44 -4.08 10.38
CA TYR A 7 -21.22 -4.77 10.78
C TYR A 7 -20.16 -4.56 9.72
N VAL A 8 -19.02 -4.00 10.10
CA VAL A 8 -17.90 -3.72 9.20
C VAL A 8 -16.81 -4.73 9.49
N ILE A 9 -16.39 -5.47 8.46
CA ILE A 9 -15.20 -6.30 8.48
C ILE A 9 -14.07 -5.48 7.90
N TYR A 10 -12.93 -5.46 8.58
CA TYR A 10 -11.77 -4.69 8.17
C TYR A 10 -10.47 -5.50 8.30
N GLU A 11 -9.47 -5.04 7.56
CA GLU A 11 -8.08 -5.45 7.74
C GLU A 11 -7.31 -4.27 8.34
N LYS A 12 -6.52 -4.51 9.37
CA LYS A 12 -5.81 -3.44 10.08
C LYS A 12 -4.65 -2.92 9.23
N LEU A 13 -4.68 -1.64 8.85
CA LEU A 13 -3.58 -0.95 8.15
C LEU A 13 -2.61 -0.33 9.13
N THR A 14 -3.13 0.27 10.21
CA THR A 14 -2.36 0.85 11.32
C THR A 14 -3.10 0.60 12.63
N ASP A 15 -2.56 1.06 13.75
CA ASP A 15 -3.25 0.97 15.05
C ASP A 15 -4.61 1.69 15.11
N HIS A 16 -4.84 2.65 14.22
CA HIS A 16 -6.04 3.49 14.24
C HIS A 16 -6.88 3.38 12.96
N ILE A 17 -6.40 2.69 11.93
CA ILE A 17 -7.04 2.65 10.60
C ILE A 17 -7.22 1.21 10.15
N GLY A 18 -8.47 0.87 9.78
CA GLY A 18 -8.82 -0.35 9.08
C GLY A 18 -9.16 -0.10 7.61
N ASN A 19 -8.68 -0.97 6.72
CA ASN A 19 -9.18 -1.09 5.36
C ASN A 19 -10.48 -1.90 5.36
N VAL A 20 -11.59 -1.33 4.90
CA VAL A 20 -12.89 -2.03 4.93
C VAL A 20 -12.94 -3.08 3.84
N GLN A 21 -13.19 -4.33 4.24
CA GLN A 21 -13.32 -5.48 3.35
C GLN A 21 -14.80 -5.76 3.01
N ALA A 22 -15.69 -5.59 3.99
CA ALA A 22 -17.12 -5.77 3.81
C ALA A 22 -17.95 -4.93 4.78
N VAL A 23 -19.15 -4.54 4.35
CA VAL A 23 -20.17 -3.94 5.20
C VAL A 23 -21.44 -4.79 5.10
N ILE A 24 -21.87 -5.35 6.22
CA ILE A 24 -22.97 -6.30 6.31
C ILE A 24 -24.11 -5.68 7.11
N GLN A 25 -25.30 -5.64 6.54
CA GLN A 25 -26.51 -5.31 7.29
C GLN A 25 -27.04 -6.58 7.94
N GLN A 26 -27.25 -6.55 9.27
CA GLN A 26 -27.76 -7.69 10.04
C GLN A 26 -26.91 -8.97 9.85
N PRO A 27 -25.66 -9.01 10.34
CA PRO A 27 -24.80 -10.17 10.15
C PRO A 27 -25.37 -11.41 10.86
N TYR A 28 -25.25 -12.57 10.22
CA TYR A 28 -25.42 -13.86 10.88
C TYR A 28 -24.23 -14.13 11.82
N PRO A 29 -24.39 -14.94 12.88
CA PRO A 29 -23.31 -15.22 13.83
C PRO A 29 -22.01 -15.72 13.18
N GLU A 30 -22.10 -16.53 12.13
CA GLU A 30 -20.96 -17.06 11.37
C GLU A 30 -20.20 -16.00 10.56
N GLN A 31 -20.77 -14.82 10.36
CA GLN A 31 -20.13 -13.69 9.65
C GLN A 31 -19.40 -12.74 10.61
N ILE A 32 -19.54 -12.95 11.92
CA ILE A 32 -18.86 -12.18 12.95
C ILE A 32 -17.44 -12.74 13.09
N VAL A 33 -16.47 -11.95 12.64
CA VAL A 33 -15.04 -12.26 12.71
C VAL A 33 -14.32 -11.35 13.69
N ASP A 34 -13.13 -11.75 14.16
CA ASP A 34 -12.34 -10.98 15.13
C ASP A 34 -12.06 -9.54 14.68
N ASN A 35 -11.72 -9.36 13.40
CA ASN A 35 -11.49 -8.03 12.81
C ASN A 35 -12.78 -7.44 12.24
N GLY A 36 -13.82 -7.38 13.07
CA GLY A 36 -15.05 -6.72 12.71
C GLY A 36 -15.62 -5.90 13.86
N MET A 37 -16.47 -4.93 13.52
CA MET A 37 -17.13 -4.10 14.52
C MET A 37 -18.50 -3.63 14.05
N TYR A 38 -19.41 -3.49 15.01
CA TYR A 38 -20.69 -2.84 14.77
C TYR A 38 -20.51 -1.33 14.77
N ILE A 39 -21.09 -0.68 13.76
CA ILE A 39 -21.14 0.77 13.65
C ILE A 39 -22.56 1.24 13.42
N GLU A 40 -22.86 2.44 13.90
CA GLU A 40 -24.14 3.12 13.66
C GLU A 40 -24.02 4.25 12.63
N ARG A 41 -22.84 4.37 11.98
CA ARG A 41 -22.56 5.43 11.01
C ARG A 41 -23.05 5.03 9.62
N ASP A 42 -23.32 6.04 8.81
CA ASP A 42 -23.63 5.86 7.41
C ASP A 42 -22.35 5.71 6.59
N ILE A 43 -22.46 4.95 5.50
CA ILE A 43 -21.37 4.82 4.55
C ILE A 43 -21.36 6.12 3.75
N PRO A 44 -20.24 6.88 3.73
CA PRO A 44 -20.16 8.09 2.94
C PRO A 44 -20.37 7.76 1.46
N GLN A 45 -20.82 8.74 0.67
CA GLN A 45 -20.87 8.59 -0.77
C GLN A 45 -19.46 8.73 -1.33
N ARG A 46 -19.06 7.86 -2.27
CA ARG A 46 -17.80 8.03 -2.97
C ARG A 46 -17.91 9.21 -3.94
N GLU A 47 -16.84 9.98 -4.01
CA GLU A 47 -16.63 10.98 -5.05
C GLU A 47 -15.86 10.34 -6.21
N GLU A 48 -16.08 10.84 -7.42
CA GLU A 48 -15.28 10.44 -8.57
C GLU A 48 -14.10 11.40 -8.70
N VAL A 49 -12.91 10.92 -8.35
CA VAL A 49 -11.66 11.70 -8.45
C VAL A 49 -10.83 11.14 -9.61
N ILE A 50 -10.47 12.01 -10.56
CA ILE A 50 -9.75 11.61 -11.77
C ILE A 50 -8.42 10.96 -11.39
N ASN A 51 -8.14 9.79 -12.00
CA ASN A 51 -6.94 8.98 -11.78
C ASN A 51 -6.71 8.52 -10.33
N MET A 52 -7.75 8.44 -9.52
CA MET A 52 -7.69 7.88 -8.18
C MET A 52 -8.72 6.77 -7.99
N ASP A 53 -8.35 5.78 -7.19
CA ASP A 53 -9.22 4.68 -6.80
C ASP A 53 -9.69 4.90 -5.36
N PRO A 54 -11.01 4.88 -5.10
CA PRO A 54 -11.56 5.07 -3.76
C PRO A 54 -11.48 3.79 -2.94
N TYR A 55 -10.82 3.86 -1.79
CA TYR A 55 -10.76 2.77 -0.80
C TYR A 55 -11.53 3.17 0.44
N LEU A 56 -12.57 2.40 0.79
CA LEU A 56 -13.33 2.64 2.00
C LEU A 56 -12.49 2.22 3.21
N ARG A 57 -12.31 3.14 4.16
CA ARG A 57 -11.56 2.95 5.39
C ARG A 57 -12.41 3.28 6.60
N ILE A 58 -11.99 2.75 7.74
CA ILE A 58 -12.59 3.02 9.04
C ILE A 58 -11.53 3.53 10.01
N ASN A 59 -11.84 4.60 10.73
CA ASN A 59 -11.10 4.99 11.92
C ASN A 59 -11.55 4.11 13.09
N LEU A 60 -10.62 3.35 13.67
CA LEU A 60 -10.93 2.35 14.70
C LEU A 60 -11.26 2.96 16.06
N GLU A 61 -10.91 4.23 16.29
CA GLU A 61 -11.23 4.97 17.51
C GLU A 61 -12.59 5.67 17.40
N THR A 62 -12.84 6.35 16.29
CA THR A 62 -14.07 7.15 16.09
C THR A 62 -15.20 6.38 15.43
N GLN A 63 -14.90 5.21 14.86
CA GLN A 63 -15.80 4.38 14.04
C GLN A 63 -16.32 5.11 12.79
N GLU A 64 -15.61 6.15 12.34
CA GLU A 64 -15.99 6.92 11.16
C GLU A 64 -15.47 6.25 9.89
N LEU A 65 -16.36 6.14 8.91
CA LEU A 65 -16.04 5.66 7.57
C LEU A 65 -15.65 6.82 6.67
N TYR A 66 -14.62 6.64 5.86
CA TYR A 66 -14.16 7.63 4.88
C TYR A 66 -13.54 6.94 3.66
N TYR A 67 -13.52 7.63 2.51
CA TYR A 67 -12.79 7.17 1.34
C TYR A 67 -11.39 7.77 1.33
N ASP A 68 -10.38 6.91 1.28
CA ASP A 68 -9.02 7.32 0.92
C ASP A 68 -8.83 7.12 -0.59
N TYR A 69 -8.34 8.15 -1.26
CA TYR A 69 -8.18 8.18 -2.71
C TYR A 69 -6.72 7.96 -3.04
N ILE A 70 -6.41 6.76 -3.50
CA ILE A 70 -5.06 6.38 -3.86
C ILE A 70 -4.88 6.61 -5.35
N ALA A 71 -3.78 7.25 -5.74
CA ALA A 71 -3.43 7.43 -7.15
C ALA A 71 -3.40 6.06 -7.85
N ARG A 72 -4.16 5.94 -8.93
CA ARG A 72 -4.19 4.71 -9.73
C ARG A 72 -2.81 4.49 -10.32
N GLU A 73 -2.22 3.33 -10.06
CA GLU A 73 -0.97 2.96 -10.71
C GLU A 73 -1.26 2.82 -12.22
N THR A 74 -0.68 3.71 -13.02
CA THR A 74 -0.78 3.63 -14.48
C THR A 74 0.39 2.83 -15.03
N PHE A 75 0.19 2.18 -16.18
CA PHE A 75 1.28 1.50 -16.89
C PHE A 75 2.48 2.43 -17.13
N GLU A 76 2.23 3.70 -17.40
CA GLU A 76 3.27 4.72 -17.57
C GLU A 76 4.05 4.97 -16.28
N SER A 77 3.36 5.13 -15.14
CA SER A 77 4.01 5.34 -13.84
C SER A 77 4.89 4.15 -13.46
N ARG A 78 4.40 2.93 -13.70
CA ARG A 78 5.14 1.69 -13.47
C ARG A 78 6.35 1.57 -14.40
N THR A 79 6.17 1.91 -15.69
CA THR A 79 7.27 1.89 -16.67
C THR A 79 8.36 2.88 -16.29
N ARG A 80 7.99 4.08 -15.85
CA ARG A 80 8.95 5.09 -15.38
C ARG A 80 9.70 4.63 -14.15
N ALA A 81 9.03 4.04 -13.17
CA ALA A 81 9.66 3.49 -11.97
C ALA A 81 10.66 2.38 -12.32
N LEU A 82 10.26 1.44 -13.18
CA LEU A 82 11.12 0.35 -13.65
C LEU A 82 12.31 0.85 -14.48
N GLN A 83 12.13 1.91 -15.26
CA GLN A 83 13.23 2.52 -16.01
C GLN A 83 14.25 3.15 -15.06
N ALA A 84 13.78 3.92 -14.06
CA ALA A 84 14.65 4.52 -13.06
C ALA A 84 15.42 3.47 -12.25
N GLU A 85 14.76 2.37 -11.86
CA GLU A 85 15.41 1.25 -11.18
C GLU A 85 16.48 0.60 -12.07
N ASN A 86 16.18 0.33 -13.34
CA ASN A 86 17.15 -0.22 -14.29
C ASN A 86 18.36 0.69 -14.48
N ASP A 87 18.15 2.00 -14.57
CA ASP A 87 19.23 2.97 -14.75
C ASP A 87 20.13 3.02 -13.51
N ALA A 88 19.54 2.98 -12.31
CA ALA A 88 20.29 2.90 -11.05
C ALA A 88 21.09 1.60 -10.93
N LEU A 89 20.50 0.45 -11.30
CA LEU A 89 21.18 -0.84 -11.30
C LEU A 89 22.36 -0.86 -12.29
N ARG A 90 22.18 -0.30 -13.50
CA ARG A 90 23.27 -0.19 -14.48
C ARG A 90 24.41 0.68 -13.98
N ALA A 91 24.12 1.79 -13.32
CA ALA A 91 25.15 2.65 -12.74
C ALA A 91 25.96 1.90 -11.67
N ARG A 92 25.28 1.16 -10.78
CA ARG A 92 25.93 0.35 -9.75
C ARG A 92 26.80 -0.77 -10.35
N ASP A 93 26.33 -1.40 -11.44
CA ASP A 93 27.11 -2.42 -12.14
C ASP A 93 28.39 -1.87 -12.77
N ILE A 94 28.35 -0.63 -13.28
CA ILE A 94 29.54 0.05 -13.81
C ILE A 94 30.53 0.32 -12.68
N GLU A 95 30.07 0.92 -11.58
CA GLU A 95 30.91 1.21 -10.40
C GLU A 95 31.56 -0.05 -9.83
N ASN A 96 30.80 -1.16 -9.75
CA ASN A 96 31.32 -2.45 -9.32
C ASN A 96 32.41 -2.96 -10.25
N ARG A 97 32.24 -2.85 -11.57
CA ARG A 97 33.25 -3.27 -12.57
C ARG A 97 34.52 -2.46 -12.46
N GLU A 98 34.41 -1.14 -12.28
CA GLU A 98 35.56 -0.25 -12.09
C GLU A 98 36.31 -0.57 -10.80
N SER A 99 35.57 -0.82 -9.71
CA SER A 99 36.15 -1.24 -8.43
C SER A 99 36.89 -2.57 -8.55
N ILE A 100 36.31 -3.55 -9.24
CA ILE A 100 36.93 -4.85 -9.51
C ILE A 100 38.21 -4.67 -10.34
N ALA A 101 38.18 -3.85 -11.39
CA ALA A 101 39.36 -3.59 -12.23
C ALA A 101 40.50 -2.97 -11.42
N SER A 102 40.19 -1.97 -10.59
CA SER A 102 41.17 -1.32 -9.69
C SER A 102 41.80 -2.32 -8.71
N LEU A 103 41.02 -3.21 -8.11
CA LEU A 103 41.52 -4.28 -7.24
C LEU A 103 42.51 -5.20 -7.99
N TYR A 104 42.19 -5.60 -9.22
CA TYR A 104 43.10 -6.41 -10.04
C TYR A 104 44.41 -5.68 -10.35
N GLU A 105 44.36 -4.39 -10.68
CA GLU A 105 45.58 -3.60 -10.93
C GLU A 105 46.48 -3.51 -9.69
N MET A 106 45.90 -3.33 -8.50
CA MET A 106 46.67 -3.31 -7.25
C MET A 106 47.34 -4.65 -6.97
N LEU A 107 46.61 -5.76 -7.11
CA LEU A 107 47.16 -7.11 -6.93
C LEU A 107 48.31 -7.40 -7.89
N LEU A 108 48.19 -6.97 -9.15
CA LEU A 108 49.26 -7.15 -10.14
C LEU A 108 50.50 -6.31 -9.82
N LYS A 109 50.34 -5.11 -9.24
CA LYS A 109 51.47 -4.30 -8.79
C LYS A 109 52.16 -4.93 -7.59
N GLU A 110 51.40 -5.43 -6.61
CA GLU A 110 51.96 -6.13 -5.44
C GLU A 110 52.69 -7.42 -5.82
N ALA A 111 52.17 -8.18 -6.79
CA ALA A 111 52.80 -9.43 -7.23
C ALA A 111 54.10 -9.25 -8.02
N ASN A 112 54.34 -8.05 -8.58
CA ASN A 112 55.52 -7.73 -9.38
C ASN A 112 56.52 -6.80 -8.65
N ALA A 113 56.28 -6.47 -7.38
CA ALA A 113 57.15 -5.69 -6.50
C ALA A 113 57.98 -6.60 -5.59
#